data_AF-A0A2N2E2U8-F1
#
_entry.id   AF-A0A2N2E2U8-F1
#
_cell.length_a   1.000
_cell.length_b   1.000
_cell.length_c   1.000
_cell.angle_alpha   90.00
_cell.angle_beta   90.00
_cell.angle_gamma   90.00
#
_symmetry.space_group_name_H-M   'P 1'
#
loop_
_entity.id
_entity.type
_entity.pdbx_description
1 polymer ?
#
loop_
_entity_poly.entity_id
_entity_poly.type
_entity_poly.pdbx_seq_one_letter_code
_entity_poly.pdbx_strand_id
1 'polypeptide(L)' 'MIYVIARKIVKTFLLIFNNLKVVGEENIPSSAAVVLVANHVSYWDPPVLGCAIRRKVHFMAK' A
#
# COMPACT_ATOMS: atom_id res chain seq x y z
N MET A 1 12.35 0.24 11.28
CA MET A 1 13.41 -0.20 10.34
C MET A 1 12.95 -1.36 9.47
N ILE A 2 12.60 -2.52 10.04
CA ILE A 2 12.16 -3.73 9.30
C ILE A 2 11.00 -3.43 8.33
N TYR A 3 9.94 -2.74 8.78
CA TYR A 3 8.81 -2.38 7.91
C TYR A 3 9.22 -1.59 6.66
N VAL A 4 10.11 -0.61 6.81
CA VAL A 4 10.54 0.25 5.68
C VAL A 4 11.35 -0.55 4.67
N ILE A 5 12.21 -1.46 5.15
CA ILE A 5 13.01 -2.35 4.31
C ILE A 5 12.09 -3.34 3.57
N ALA A 6 11.22 -4.05 4.30
CA ALA A 6 10.26 -4.98 3.72
C ALA A 6 9.35 -4.30 2.69
N ARG A 7 8.81 -3.12 3.01
CA ARG A 7 8.00 -2.33 2.07
C ARG A 7 8.77 -1.96 0.81
N LYS A 8 10.04 -1.55 0.92
CA LYS A 8 10.87 -1.26 -0.26
C LYS A 8 11.08 -2.50 -1.12
N ILE A 9 11.44 -3.63 -0.51
CA ILE A 9 11.65 -4.90 -1.22
C ILE A 9 10.37 -5.33 -1.95
N VAL A 10 9.23 -5.35 -1.24
CA VAL A 10 7.94 -5.76 -1.81
C VAL A 10 7.48 -4.78 -2.88
N LYS A 11 7.63 -3.47 -2.69
CA LYS A 11 7.28 -2.47 -3.71
C LYS A 11 8.08 -2.67 -4.98
N THR A 12 9.39 -2.89 -4.88
CA THR A 12 10.24 -3.17 -6.04
C THR A 12 9.80 -4.45 -6.75
N PHE A 13 9.50 -5.52 -5.99
CA PHE A 13 8.95 -6.75 -6.56
C PHE A 13 7.64 -6.50 -7.33
N LEU A 14 6.68 -5.79 -6.72
CA LEU A 14 5.39 -5.50 -7.34
C LEU A 14 5.50 -4.62 -8.59
N LEU A 15 6.45 -3.68 -8.61
CA LEU A 15 6.71 -2.84 -9.79
C LEU A 15 7.28 -3.65 -10.95
N ILE A 16 8.19 -4.59 -10.68
CA ILE A 16 8.88 -5.38 -11.72
C ILE A 16 8.01 -6.53 -12.22
N PHE A 17 7.40 -7.30 -11.30
CA PHE A 17 6.75 -8.57 -11.63
C PHE A 17 5.23 -8.47 -11.74
N ASN A 18 4.60 -7.47 -11.11
CA ASN A 18 3.15 -7.34 -11.07
C ASN A 18 2.62 -6.09 -11.79
N ASN A 19 3.49 -5.29 -12.41
CA ASN A 19 3.12 -4.07 -13.12
C ASN A 19 2.22 -3.15 -12.26
N LEU A 20 2.60 -2.95 -11.00
CA LEU A 20 1.82 -2.13 -10.06
C LEU A 20 1.67 -0.70 -10.59
N LYS A 21 0.41 -0.30 -10.84
CA LYS A 21 0.04 1.07 -11.23
C LYS A 21 -0.72 1.74 -10.10
N VAL A 22 -0.27 2.92 -9.73
CA VAL A 22 -0.94 3.78 -8.74
C VAL A 22 -1.44 5.01 -9.48
N VAL A 23 -2.75 5.26 -9.41
CA VAL A 23 -3.42 6.40 -10.04
C VAL A 23 -4.20 7.14 -8.98
N GLY A 24 -4.18 8.48 -9.00
CA GLY A 24 -4.89 9.30 -8.02
C GLY A 24 -4.24 9.32 -6.64
N GLU A 25 -2.91 9.22 -6.57
CA GLU A 25 -2.15 9.24 -5.32
C GLU A 25 -2.30 10.59 -4.58
N GLU A 26 -2.54 11.66 -5.33
CA GLU A 26 -2.84 13.01 -4.89
C GLU A 26 -4.17 13.14 -4.13
N ASN A 27 -5.09 12.18 -4.28
CA ASN A 27 -6.37 12.19 -3.56
C ASN A 27 -6.20 11.88 -2.06
N ILE A 28 -5.03 11.41 -1.65
CA ILE A 28 -4.75 11.06 -0.26
C ILE A 28 -4.21 12.29 0.46
N PRO A 29 -4.96 12.85 1.43
CA PRO A 29 -4.52 14.02 2.16
C PRO A 29 -3.26 13.72 2.97
N SER A 30 -2.33 14.67 2.99
CA SER A 30 -1.03 14.54 3.65
C SER A 30 -1.12 14.56 5.18
N SER A 31 -2.09 15.27 5.74
CA SER A 31 -2.19 15.54 7.19
C SER A 31 -3.53 15.19 7.83
N ALA A 32 -4.51 14.66 7.08
CA ALA A 32 -5.82 14.29 7.61
C ALA A 32 -5.93 12.79 7.95
N ALA A 33 -6.83 12.49 8.89
CA ALA A 33 -7.27 11.12 9.12
C ALA A 33 -8.13 10.64 7.94
N VAL A 34 -7.86 9.43 7.45
CA VAL A 34 -8.66 8.79 6.40
C VAL A 34 -8.84 7.31 6.70
N VAL A 35 -10.01 6.79 6.32
CA VAL A 35 -10.30 5.37 6.27
C VAL A 35 -10.12 4.92 4.83
N LEU A 36 -9.16 4.03 4.59
CA LEU A 36 -8.94 3.44 3.27
C LEU A 36 -9.89 2.25 3.12
N VAL A 37 -10.77 2.32 2.13
CA VAL A 37 -11.66 1.21 1.77
C VAL A 37 -11.16 0.64 0.45
N ALA A 38 -10.93 -0.67 0.44
CA ALA A 38 -10.50 -1.41 -0.74
C ALA A 38 -11.35 -2.69 -0.87
N ASN A 39 -11.47 -3.17 -2.10
CA ASN A 39 -11.94 -4.53 -2.35
C ASN A 39 -10.96 -5.55 -1.74
N HIS A 40 -11.49 -6.71 -1.30
CA HIS A 40 -10.67 -7.80 -0.80
C HIS A 40 -10.70 -8.99 -1.77
N VAL A 41 -9.66 -9.12 -2.59
CA VAL A 41 -9.54 -10.13 -3.63
C VAL A 41 -8.53 -11.21 -3.24
N SER A 42 -7.51 -10.87 -2.44
CA SER A 42 -6.44 -11.82 -2.13
C SER A 42 -5.66 -11.47 -0.85
N TYR A 43 -4.84 -12.42 -0.39
CA TYR A 43 -3.87 -12.15 0.69
C TYR A 43 -2.78 -11.13 0.30
N TRP A 44 -2.66 -10.78 -0.98
CA TRP A 44 -1.74 -9.73 -1.44
C TRP A 44 -2.26 -8.32 -1.19
N ASP A 45 -3.52 -8.14 -0.81
CA ASP A 45 -4.13 -6.82 -0.68
C ASP A 45 -3.42 -5.94 0.37
N PRO A 46 -3.07 -6.43 1.58
CA PRO A 46 -2.34 -5.62 2.54
C PRO A 46 -0.93 -5.20 2.03
N PRO A 47 -0.09 -6.11 1.48
CA PRO A 47 1.17 -5.71 0.85
C PRO A 47 1.01 -4.69 -0.29
N VAL A 48 0.04 -4.89 -1.18
CA VAL A 48 -0.21 -4.00 -2.32
C VAL A 48 -0.64 -2.62 -1.84
N LEU A 49 -1.62 -2.53 -0.94
CA LEU A 49 -2.07 -1.27 -0.35
C LEU A 49 -0.95 -0.57 0.42
N GLY A 50 -0.18 -1.31 1.21
CA GLY A 50 0.95 -0.75 1.96
C GLY A 50 2.05 -0.16 1.06
N CYS A 51 2.22 -0.70 -0.15
CA CYS A 51 3.20 -0.22 -1.14
C CYS A 51 2.66 0.92 -2.02
N ALA A 52 1.37 0.89 -2.34
CA ALA A 52 0.70 1.88 -3.20
C ALA A 52 0.46 3.22 -2.50
N ILE A 53 0.24 3.23 -1.19
CA ILE A 53 -0.08 4.43 -0.42
C ILE A 53 1.20 5.10 0.09
N ARG A 54 1.38 6.42 -0.10
CA ARG A 54 2.61 7.15 0.33
C ARG A 54 2.89 7.04 1.82
N ARG A 55 1.84 7.17 2.64
CA ARG A 55 1.89 7.16 4.11
C ARG A 55 1.73 5.74 4.67
N LYS A 56 2.13 5.54 5.93
CA LYS A 56 1.98 4.24 6.61
C LYS A 56 0.50 3.89 6.75
N VAL A 57 0.13 2.68 6.33
CA VAL A 57 -1.22 2.15 6.46
C VAL A 57 -1.30 1.31 7.73
N HIS A 58 -2.37 1.52 8.50
CA HIS A 58 -2.71 0.69 9.65
C HIS A 58 -3.87 -0.19 9.24
N PHE A 59 -3.62 -1.50 9.13
CA PHE A 59 -4.62 -2.46 8.69
C PHE A 59 -5.51 -2.89 9.85
N MET A 60 -6.79 -2.99 9.58
CA MET A 60 -7.74 -3.69 10.44
C MET A 60 -7.92 -5.09 9.86
N ALA A 61 -7.39 -6.09 10.57
CA ALA A 61 -7.47 -7.50 10.19
C ALA A 61 -7.72 -8.35 11.45
N LYS A 62 -8.26 -9.56 11.25
CA LYS A 62 -8.41 -10.58 12.30
C LYS A 62 -7.37 -11.68 12.10
#